data_AF-A0A640T0N6-F1
#
_entry.id   AF-A0A640T0N6-F1
#
_cell.length_a   1.000
_cell.length_b   1.000
_cell.length_c   1.000
_cell.angle_alpha   90.00
_cell.angle_beta   90.00
_cell.angle_gamma   90.00
#
_symmetry.space_group_name_H-M   'P 1'
#
loop_
_entity.id
_entity.type
_entity.pdbx_description
1 polymer ?
#
loop_
_entity_poly.entity_id
_entity_poly.type
_entity_poly.pdbx_seq_one_letter_code
_entity_poly.pdbx_strand_id
1 'polypeptide(L)'
;MTICATEDTMAPAGPLAGRLTIAADGSYAARLARHDDAAGSWFPERWTLSGPEPYAVPLQGTQPEEPDSALLPLTDGRVLILRRVADRFAASLLYPAGPGTGELLLGAVAAPRLTLLPPAPGGSLAYALAPEADHTMLWLVHGGANGPEPVTRIPGRCTGGVWLDRSGRLLALDRELDGRTKTVVVDLERGGETGLLLQITEESNDRLLLADPDSGLLLVHSDAPGHGRLGWGVLGSSLPVRFPECLRPANGTATPFAVQPGQMLAPESCAVAFRMAGPNGTWLGVWRPSGRQLRQYPAPEGWLPGTGLWTADGDLLLPYATEAEPCGVARLALGVEPVERVRAVEPVEPVRPGEAGRPMGPMGPVRQVAPTWTAGPTGRARPVAPEGPVAPVAPPVEPSRPVEPAAPEEAVKPEGAVQPDAASPSGTGARDGAPNGAEIVPDAADADNRSTASAQPQAMDAEPAHIPGHPQTCRPVPLQEAPLAARQTRWSVISGPVRISGGGCAAG
;
A
#
# COMPACT_ATOMS: atom_id res chain seq x y z
N MET A 1 0.81 -43.81 -22.30
CA MET A 1 0.17 -42.51 -22.00
C MET A 1 0.72 -42.03 -20.68
N THR A 2 1.44 -40.92 -20.68
CA THR A 2 2.08 -40.37 -19.47
C THR A 2 1.40 -39.03 -19.22
N ILE A 3 0.66 -38.93 -18.12
CA ILE A 3 -0.08 -37.73 -17.77
C ILE A 3 0.89 -36.79 -17.06
N CYS A 4 1.15 -35.63 -17.65
CA CYS A 4 1.95 -34.59 -17.02
C CYS A 4 1.20 -34.00 -15.84
N ALA A 5 1.82 -34.00 -14.66
CA ALA A 5 1.36 -33.19 -13.54
C ALA A 5 1.77 -31.73 -13.80
N THR A 6 0.80 -30.83 -13.82
CA THR A 6 1.05 -29.38 -13.77
C THR A 6 1.35 -28.98 -12.34
N GLU A 7 2.60 -28.60 -12.06
CA GLU A 7 2.99 -28.00 -10.78
C GLU A 7 2.41 -26.59 -10.67
N ASP A 8 1.24 -26.47 -10.03
CA ASP A 8 0.60 -25.19 -9.70
C ASP A 8 1.33 -24.51 -8.52
N THR A 9 2.55 -24.04 -8.79
CA THR A 9 3.39 -23.33 -7.81
C THR A 9 3.23 -21.83 -7.97
N MET A 10 2.11 -21.28 -7.46
CA MET A 10 2.04 -20.06 -6.64
C MET A 10 0.58 -19.62 -6.42
N ALA A 11 -0.26 -20.50 -5.86
CA ALA A 11 -1.56 -20.10 -5.33
C ALA A 11 -1.38 -19.10 -4.17
N PRO A 12 -1.99 -17.90 -4.20
CA PRO A 12 -1.77 -16.89 -3.16
C PRO A 12 -2.61 -17.18 -1.91
N ALA A 13 -1.89 -17.32 -0.79
CA ALA A 13 -2.35 -17.42 0.59
C ALA A 13 -3.15 -18.68 0.99
N GLY A 14 -2.81 -19.20 2.19
CA GLY A 14 -3.67 -20.13 2.93
C GLY A 14 -4.96 -19.45 3.44
N PRO A 15 -5.73 -20.12 4.33
CA PRO A 15 -7.02 -19.59 4.79
C PRO A 15 -6.90 -18.17 5.35
N LEU A 16 -7.92 -17.34 5.08
CA LEU A 16 -7.99 -15.94 5.54
C LEU A 16 -8.09 -15.84 7.08
N ALA A 17 -8.51 -16.91 7.74
CA ALA A 17 -8.46 -17.15 9.18
C ALA A 17 -7.21 -16.53 9.86
N GLY A 18 -7.45 -15.63 10.81
CA GLY A 18 -6.41 -14.96 11.59
C GLY A 18 -5.62 -13.86 10.86
N ARG A 19 -5.83 -13.61 9.57
CA ARG A 19 -5.15 -12.51 8.87
C ARG A 19 -5.72 -11.16 9.31
N LEU A 20 -4.85 -10.28 9.79
CA LEU A 20 -5.20 -8.89 10.10
C LEU A 20 -5.10 -8.01 8.84
N THR A 21 -6.16 -7.26 8.57
CA THR A 21 -6.16 -6.15 7.60
C THR A 21 -6.16 -4.84 8.38
N ILE A 22 -5.36 -3.85 7.97
CA ILE A 22 -5.26 -2.53 8.61
C ILE A 22 -5.95 -1.49 7.71
N ALA A 23 -6.69 -0.54 8.27
CA ALA A 23 -7.40 0.52 7.55
C ALA A 23 -6.41 1.47 6.85
N ALA A 24 -6.89 2.22 5.85
CA ALA A 24 -6.05 3.04 4.97
C ALA A 24 -5.22 4.12 5.67
N ASP A 25 -5.69 4.63 6.82
CA ASP A 25 -5.02 5.63 7.65
C ASP A 25 -4.23 5.02 8.83
N GLY A 26 -4.25 3.69 8.98
CA GLY A 26 -3.64 2.98 10.10
C GLY A 26 -4.41 3.08 11.44
N SER A 27 -5.59 3.72 11.49
CA SER A 27 -6.31 3.97 12.75
C SER A 27 -6.97 2.71 13.34
N TYR A 28 -7.47 1.84 12.48
CA TYR A 28 -8.15 0.60 12.84
C TYR A 28 -7.57 -0.61 12.12
N ALA A 29 -7.81 -1.80 12.66
CA ALA A 29 -7.58 -3.06 11.97
C ALA A 29 -8.70 -4.06 12.25
N ALA A 30 -8.78 -5.14 11.46
CA ALA A 30 -9.74 -6.21 11.69
C ALA A 30 -9.17 -7.58 11.31
N ARG A 31 -9.54 -8.61 12.08
CA ARG A 31 -9.27 -10.03 11.78
C ARG A 31 -10.40 -10.92 12.29
N LEU A 32 -10.44 -12.17 11.83
CA LEU A 32 -11.18 -13.22 12.51
C LEU A 32 -10.35 -13.72 13.69
N ALA A 33 -10.95 -13.75 14.88
CA ALA A 33 -10.41 -14.36 16.09
C ALA A 33 -11.26 -15.57 16.50
N ARG A 34 -10.74 -16.39 17.41
CA ARG A 34 -11.46 -17.56 17.94
C ARG A 34 -12.01 -17.28 19.33
N HIS A 35 -13.23 -17.74 19.58
CA HIS A 35 -13.77 -17.86 20.91
C HIS A 35 -13.04 -18.93 21.73
N ASP A 36 -12.95 -18.71 23.04
CA ASP A 36 -12.59 -19.73 24.04
C ASP A 36 -13.76 -20.69 24.34
N ASP A 37 -14.71 -20.83 23.41
CA ASP A 37 -15.81 -21.78 23.51
C ASP A 37 -15.33 -23.20 23.10
N ALA A 38 -16.13 -24.21 23.46
CA ALA A 38 -15.78 -25.60 23.15
C ALA A 38 -15.76 -25.93 21.64
N ALA A 39 -16.24 -25.03 20.78
CA ALA A 39 -16.22 -25.17 19.33
C ALA A 39 -15.00 -24.47 18.67
N GLY A 40 -14.32 -23.56 19.39
CA GLY A 40 -13.30 -22.67 18.83
C GLY A 40 -13.87 -21.76 17.75
N SER A 41 -15.12 -21.31 17.91
CA SER A 41 -15.88 -20.61 16.85
C SER A 41 -15.21 -19.29 16.44
N TRP A 42 -15.27 -18.93 15.15
CA TRP A 42 -14.70 -17.66 14.68
C TRP A 42 -15.68 -16.51 14.87
N PHE A 43 -15.14 -15.35 15.25
CA PHE A 43 -15.86 -14.08 15.28
C PHE A 43 -14.98 -12.96 14.70
N PRO A 44 -15.58 -11.89 14.14
CA PRO A 44 -14.84 -10.72 13.69
C PRO A 44 -14.44 -9.88 14.91
N GLU A 45 -13.20 -9.42 14.96
CA GLU A 45 -12.79 -8.40 15.91
C GLU A 45 -12.15 -7.21 15.22
N ARG A 46 -12.32 -6.04 15.83
CA ARG A 46 -11.82 -4.76 15.34
C ARG A 46 -10.89 -4.13 16.35
N TRP A 47 -9.66 -3.91 15.94
CA TRP A 47 -8.62 -3.27 16.73
C TRP A 47 -8.63 -1.77 16.50
N THR A 48 -8.35 -1.00 17.54
CA THR A 48 -8.01 0.43 17.46
C THR A 48 -6.50 0.55 17.68
N LEU A 49 -5.80 1.19 16.74
CA LEU A 49 -4.34 1.29 16.72
C LEU A 49 -3.83 2.73 16.91
N SER A 50 -4.69 3.73 16.68
CA SER A 50 -4.35 5.16 16.82
C SER A 50 -4.38 5.70 18.26
N GLY A 51 -4.68 4.85 19.24
CA GLY A 51 -4.66 5.19 20.67
C GLY A 51 -3.25 5.13 21.29
N PRO A 52 -3.08 5.59 22.54
CA PRO A 52 -1.85 5.40 23.29
C PRO A 52 -1.57 3.92 23.60
N GLU A 53 -2.63 3.14 23.78
CA GLU A 53 -2.62 1.68 23.94
C GLU A 53 -3.58 1.08 22.91
N PRO A 54 -3.19 0.01 22.19
CA PRO A 54 -4.09 -0.66 21.26
C PRO A 54 -5.14 -1.47 22.03
N TYR A 55 -6.34 -1.62 21.45
CA TYR A 55 -7.38 -2.47 22.04
C TYR A 55 -8.28 -3.09 20.98
N ALA A 56 -8.72 -4.32 21.24
CA ALA A 56 -9.68 -5.04 20.40
C ALA A 56 -11.11 -4.87 20.92
N VAL A 57 -12.06 -4.80 19.99
CA VAL A 57 -13.50 -4.86 20.25
C VAL A 57 -14.05 -6.06 19.48
N PRO A 58 -14.65 -7.06 20.16
CA PRO A 58 -15.34 -8.16 19.48
C PRO A 58 -16.58 -7.61 18.76
N LEU A 59 -16.76 -7.99 17.49
CA LEU A 59 -17.91 -7.65 16.66
C LEU A 59 -18.76 -8.91 16.39
N GLN A 60 -19.12 -9.61 17.47
CA GLN A 60 -19.93 -10.83 17.44
C GLN A 60 -21.34 -10.52 16.89
N GLY A 61 -21.69 -11.13 15.76
CA GLY A 61 -23.02 -11.07 15.17
C GLY A 61 -23.98 -12.09 15.78
N THR A 62 -25.09 -12.36 15.09
CA THR A 62 -26.09 -13.37 15.49
C THR A 62 -25.68 -14.82 15.17
N GLN A 63 -24.46 -15.03 14.68
CA GLN A 63 -23.96 -16.29 14.14
C GLN A 63 -22.42 -16.35 14.27
N PRO A 64 -21.82 -17.54 14.39
CA PRO A 64 -20.38 -17.70 14.20
C PRO A 64 -20.00 -17.48 12.72
N GLU A 65 -18.74 -17.12 12.49
CA GLU A 65 -18.21 -16.88 11.15
C GLU A 65 -17.46 -18.08 10.57
N GLU A 66 -17.42 -18.14 9.24
CA GLU A 66 -16.60 -19.14 8.53
C GLU A 66 -15.14 -18.67 8.39
N PRO A 67 -14.14 -19.59 8.37
CA PRO A 67 -12.71 -19.23 8.29
C PRO A 67 -12.29 -18.55 6.98
N ASP A 68 -13.16 -18.55 5.96
CA ASP A 68 -12.97 -17.86 4.68
C ASP A 68 -13.69 -16.51 4.58
N SER A 69 -14.38 -16.07 5.64
CA SER A 69 -15.01 -14.75 5.70
C SER A 69 -13.96 -13.65 5.63
N ALA A 70 -14.12 -12.71 4.70
CA ALA A 70 -13.14 -11.67 4.45
C ALA A 70 -13.52 -10.36 5.17
N LEU A 71 -12.55 -9.73 5.83
CA LEU A 71 -12.74 -8.50 6.60
C LEU A 71 -11.94 -7.33 6.03
N LEU A 72 -12.57 -6.16 5.99
CA LEU A 72 -11.95 -4.90 5.61
C LEU A 72 -12.40 -3.79 6.58
N PRO A 73 -11.50 -3.25 7.43
CA PRO A 73 -11.81 -2.14 8.31
C PRO A 73 -11.87 -0.82 7.52
N LEU A 74 -12.82 0.04 7.89
CA LEU A 74 -12.99 1.40 7.38
C LEU A 74 -12.41 2.40 8.37
N THR A 75 -12.08 3.61 7.89
CA THR A 75 -11.47 4.67 8.72
C THR A 75 -12.45 5.34 9.69
N ASP A 76 -13.75 5.08 9.54
CA ASP A 76 -14.78 5.45 10.52
C ASP A 76 -14.96 4.43 11.66
N GLY A 77 -14.14 3.37 11.68
CA GLY A 77 -14.17 2.35 12.72
C GLY A 77 -15.25 1.29 12.54
N ARG A 78 -15.95 1.24 11.40
CA ARG A 78 -16.78 0.10 10.98
C ARG A 78 -15.92 -0.97 10.28
N VAL A 79 -16.45 -2.18 10.18
CA VAL A 79 -15.78 -3.29 9.46
C VAL A 79 -16.73 -3.88 8.43
N LEU A 80 -16.33 -3.88 7.16
CA LEU A 80 -16.99 -4.66 6.12
C LEU A 80 -16.63 -6.14 6.30
N ILE A 81 -17.65 -7.00 6.35
CA ILE A 81 -17.52 -8.46 6.24
C ILE A 81 -18.13 -8.95 4.94
N LEU A 82 -17.41 -9.82 4.23
CA LEU A 82 -17.95 -10.66 3.17
C LEU A 82 -18.06 -12.10 3.66
N ARG A 83 -19.28 -12.65 3.62
CA ARG A 83 -19.58 -14.04 3.98
C ARG A 83 -20.01 -14.81 2.73
N ARG A 84 -19.50 -16.04 2.56
CA ARG A 84 -19.98 -16.93 1.49
C ARG A 84 -21.31 -17.56 1.91
N VAL A 85 -22.34 -17.40 1.09
CA VAL A 85 -23.67 -17.99 1.30
C VAL A 85 -24.06 -18.73 0.02
N ALA A 86 -23.82 -20.05 0.00
CA ALA A 86 -23.95 -20.90 -1.17
C ALA A 86 -23.13 -20.41 -2.39
N ASP A 87 -23.80 -19.84 -3.39
CA ASP A 87 -23.29 -19.39 -4.69
C ASP A 87 -23.01 -17.89 -4.77
N ARG A 88 -23.22 -17.17 -3.67
CA ARG A 88 -23.08 -15.71 -3.57
C ARG A 88 -22.28 -15.30 -2.34
N PHE A 89 -21.81 -14.06 -2.36
CA PHE A 89 -21.12 -13.42 -1.24
C PHE A 89 -22.00 -12.30 -0.68
N ALA A 90 -22.47 -12.47 0.55
CA ALA A 90 -23.22 -11.45 1.27
C ALA A 90 -22.25 -10.43 1.88
N ALA A 91 -22.56 -9.14 1.75
CA ALA A 91 -21.76 -8.03 2.26
C ALA A 91 -22.52 -7.30 3.37
N SER A 92 -21.91 -7.14 4.54
CA SER A 92 -22.48 -6.43 5.69
C SER A 92 -21.45 -5.51 6.33
N LEU A 93 -21.90 -4.39 6.92
CA LEU A 93 -21.10 -3.59 7.84
C LEU A 93 -21.37 -3.99 9.28
N LEU A 94 -20.30 -4.26 10.02
CA LEU A 94 -20.31 -4.48 11.46
C LEU A 94 -19.81 -3.23 12.18
N TYR A 95 -20.45 -2.87 13.28
CA TYR A 95 -20.07 -1.71 14.10
C TYR A 95 -20.40 -1.93 15.58
N PRO A 96 -19.62 -1.36 16.52
CA PRO A 96 -19.98 -1.39 17.94
C PRO A 96 -21.32 -0.67 18.18
N ALA A 97 -22.26 -1.33 18.86
CA ALA A 97 -23.60 -0.82 19.12
C ALA A 97 -23.98 -1.07 20.59
N GLY A 98 -23.52 -0.19 21.48
CA GLY A 98 -23.73 -0.32 22.92
C GLY A 98 -23.05 -1.59 23.47
N PRO A 99 -23.77 -2.52 24.12
CA PRO A 99 -23.21 -3.76 24.64
C PRO A 99 -23.02 -4.87 23.58
N GLY A 100 -23.36 -4.63 22.31
CA GLY A 100 -23.28 -5.64 21.25
C GLY A 100 -22.83 -5.08 19.91
N THR A 101 -23.06 -5.86 18.85
CA THR A 101 -22.68 -5.51 17.47
C THR A 101 -23.92 -5.11 16.67
N GLY A 102 -23.86 -3.94 16.03
CA GLY A 102 -24.80 -3.60 14.98
C GLY A 102 -24.33 -4.19 13.66
N GLU A 103 -25.25 -4.80 12.91
CA GLU A 103 -25.00 -5.26 11.55
C GLU A 103 -25.94 -4.54 10.56
N LEU A 104 -25.39 -4.05 9.45
CA LEU A 104 -26.13 -3.49 8.33
C LEU A 104 -25.81 -4.28 7.06
N LEU A 105 -26.79 -5.06 6.57
CA LEU A 105 -26.68 -5.74 5.28
C LEU A 105 -26.62 -4.73 4.13
N LEU A 106 -25.57 -4.80 3.31
CA LEU A 106 -25.40 -3.98 2.12
C LEU A 106 -25.99 -4.63 0.86
N GLY A 107 -26.00 -5.96 0.79
CA GLY A 107 -26.47 -6.73 -0.35
C GLY A 107 -25.66 -8.01 -0.56
N ALA A 108 -25.70 -8.56 -1.77
CA ALA A 108 -24.90 -9.74 -2.13
C ALA A 108 -24.46 -9.72 -3.60
N VAL A 109 -23.28 -10.29 -3.86
CA VAL A 109 -22.71 -10.46 -5.20
C VAL A 109 -22.76 -11.93 -5.58
N ALA A 110 -23.42 -12.27 -6.69
CA ALA A 110 -23.41 -13.61 -7.26
C ALA A 110 -22.10 -13.81 -8.05
N ALA A 111 -21.20 -14.65 -7.54
CA ALA A 111 -19.91 -14.93 -8.15
C ALA A 111 -19.34 -16.26 -7.61
N PRO A 112 -18.61 -17.06 -8.42
CA PRO A 112 -17.99 -18.31 -7.96
C PRO A 112 -16.89 -18.07 -6.91
N ARG A 113 -16.24 -16.90 -6.98
CA ARG A 113 -15.23 -16.38 -6.05
C ARG A 113 -15.31 -14.86 -6.03
N LEU A 114 -15.18 -14.27 -4.85
CA LEU A 114 -15.04 -12.83 -4.66
C LEU A 114 -13.83 -12.60 -3.74
N THR A 115 -12.98 -11.62 -4.05
CA THR A 115 -11.77 -11.32 -3.26
C THR A 115 -11.71 -9.83 -2.99
N LEU A 116 -11.74 -9.41 -1.70
CA LEU A 116 -11.57 -8.00 -1.31
C LEU A 116 -10.19 -7.50 -1.74
N LEU A 117 -10.18 -6.28 -2.29
CA LEU A 117 -8.97 -5.51 -2.54
C LEU A 117 -8.51 -4.82 -1.23
N PRO A 118 -7.25 -4.35 -1.13
CA PRO A 118 -6.81 -3.56 0.01
C PRO A 118 -7.66 -2.29 0.20
N PRO A 119 -7.82 -1.78 1.44
CA PRO A 119 -8.60 -0.58 1.73
C PRO A 119 -8.29 0.57 0.78
N ALA A 120 -9.33 1.22 0.25
CA ALA A 120 -9.15 2.37 -0.62
C ALA A 120 -8.50 3.53 0.17
N PRO A 121 -7.63 4.36 -0.43
CA PRO A 121 -6.93 5.44 0.27
C PRO A 121 -7.84 6.43 1.01
N GLY A 122 -9.05 6.67 0.51
CA GLY A 122 -10.06 7.51 1.17
C GLY A 122 -10.78 6.84 2.36
N GLY A 123 -10.51 5.56 2.64
CA GLY A 123 -10.97 4.85 3.85
C GLY A 123 -12.43 4.44 3.92
N SER A 124 -13.28 4.97 3.02
CA SER A 124 -14.74 4.78 2.98
C SER A 124 -15.24 3.86 1.86
N LEU A 125 -14.41 3.57 0.87
CA LEU A 125 -14.76 2.70 -0.26
C LEU A 125 -14.11 1.32 -0.11
N ALA A 126 -14.84 0.28 -0.50
CA ALA A 126 -14.30 -1.07 -0.58
C ALA A 126 -14.62 -1.69 -1.93
N TYR A 127 -13.59 -2.29 -2.55
CA TYR A 127 -13.69 -2.92 -3.86
C TYR A 127 -13.36 -4.41 -3.78
N ALA A 128 -13.84 -5.19 -4.75
CA ALA A 128 -13.58 -6.62 -4.84
C ALA A 128 -13.45 -7.11 -6.29
N LEU A 129 -12.64 -8.16 -6.47
CA LEU A 129 -12.48 -8.86 -7.75
C LEU A 129 -13.32 -10.13 -7.77
N ALA A 130 -14.16 -10.26 -8.81
CA ALA A 130 -14.89 -11.49 -9.14
C ALA A 130 -14.33 -12.06 -10.46
N PRO A 131 -13.36 -13.00 -10.40
CA PRO A 131 -12.80 -13.60 -11.60
C PRO A 131 -13.74 -14.67 -12.17
N GLU A 132 -14.03 -14.55 -13.46
CA GLU A 132 -14.81 -15.50 -14.26
C GLU A 132 -13.90 -16.30 -15.22
N ALA A 133 -14.46 -16.86 -16.29
CA ALA A 133 -13.74 -17.75 -17.22
C ALA A 133 -12.75 -17.01 -18.14
N ASP A 134 -13.15 -15.86 -18.69
CA ASP A 134 -12.40 -15.08 -19.69
C ASP A 134 -12.05 -13.65 -19.23
N HIS A 135 -12.54 -13.25 -18.06
CA HIS A 135 -12.47 -11.88 -17.56
C HIS A 135 -12.56 -11.84 -16.03
N THR A 136 -12.41 -10.64 -15.47
CA THR A 136 -12.67 -10.32 -14.07
C THR A 136 -13.60 -9.13 -13.99
N MET A 137 -14.69 -9.25 -13.23
CA MET A 137 -15.53 -8.10 -12.87
C MET A 137 -14.95 -7.41 -11.64
N LEU A 138 -14.70 -6.11 -11.73
CA LEU A 138 -14.41 -5.26 -10.58
C LEU A 138 -15.72 -4.76 -9.99
N TRP A 139 -15.91 -4.97 -8.69
CA TRP A 139 -17.09 -4.53 -7.94
C TRP A 139 -16.72 -3.45 -6.93
N LEU A 140 -17.58 -2.46 -6.75
CA LEU A 140 -17.61 -1.59 -5.58
C LEU A 140 -18.59 -2.24 -4.60
N VAL A 141 -18.09 -2.81 -3.49
CA VAL A 141 -18.90 -3.57 -2.53
C VAL A 141 -19.36 -2.73 -1.33
N HIS A 142 -18.71 -1.60 -1.07
CA HIS A 142 -19.17 -0.59 -0.11
C HIS A 142 -18.78 0.83 -0.57
N GLY A 143 -19.64 1.80 -0.31
CA GLY A 143 -19.45 3.22 -0.65
C GLY A 143 -20.23 3.68 -1.90
N GLY A 144 -20.83 2.75 -2.64
CA GLY A 144 -21.75 3.04 -3.75
C GLY A 144 -23.16 3.41 -3.28
N ALA A 145 -24.03 3.81 -4.21
CA ALA A 145 -25.36 4.32 -3.89
C ALA A 145 -26.37 3.22 -3.50
N ASN A 146 -26.25 2.02 -4.08
CA ASN A 146 -27.28 0.97 -3.99
C ASN A 146 -26.69 -0.42 -3.63
N GLY A 147 -25.84 -0.46 -2.60
CA GLY A 147 -25.16 -1.71 -2.21
C GLY A 147 -24.03 -2.09 -3.17
N PRO A 148 -23.69 -3.39 -3.29
CA PRO A 148 -22.64 -3.85 -4.21
C PRO A 148 -23.00 -3.62 -5.69
N GLU A 149 -22.17 -2.86 -6.40
CA GLU A 149 -22.38 -2.51 -7.82
C GLU A 149 -21.16 -2.85 -8.71
N PRO A 150 -21.39 -3.32 -9.96
CA PRO A 150 -20.30 -3.62 -10.89
C PRO A 150 -19.72 -2.34 -11.48
N VAL A 151 -18.39 -2.22 -11.47
CA VAL A 151 -17.65 -1.04 -11.94
C VAL A 151 -17.19 -1.21 -13.38
N THR A 152 -16.46 -2.30 -13.67
CA THR A 152 -15.92 -2.57 -15.02
C THR A 152 -15.56 -4.04 -15.23
N ARG A 153 -15.61 -4.48 -16.49
CA ARG A 153 -15.16 -5.80 -16.95
C ARG A 153 -13.74 -5.69 -17.51
N ILE A 154 -12.80 -6.38 -16.87
CA ILE A 154 -11.40 -6.41 -17.27
C ILE A 154 -11.13 -7.77 -17.94
N PRO A 155 -10.67 -7.84 -19.21
CA PRO A 155 -10.30 -9.10 -19.84
C PRO A 155 -9.24 -9.86 -19.04
N GLY A 156 -9.26 -11.19 -19.08
CA GLY A 156 -8.34 -12.04 -18.31
C GLY A 156 -8.61 -12.11 -16.81
N ARG A 157 -7.79 -12.90 -16.11
CA ARG A 157 -7.90 -13.13 -14.66
C ARG A 157 -7.07 -12.09 -13.91
N CYS A 158 -7.70 -11.24 -13.11
CA CYS A 158 -7.03 -10.23 -12.30
C CYS A 158 -6.83 -10.70 -10.85
N THR A 159 -5.69 -10.33 -10.29
CA THR A 159 -5.26 -10.59 -8.90
C THR A 159 -4.48 -9.38 -8.35
N GLY A 160 -4.03 -9.45 -7.10
CA GLY A 160 -3.32 -8.34 -6.46
C GLY A 160 -4.26 -7.21 -6.07
N GLY A 161 -3.85 -5.97 -6.32
CA GLY A 161 -4.53 -4.75 -5.90
C GLY A 161 -3.57 -3.79 -5.21
N VAL A 162 -3.14 -2.76 -5.93
CA VAL A 162 -2.23 -1.72 -5.42
C VAL A 162 -2.74 -0.35 -5.84
N TRP A 163 -2.97 0.54 -4.89
CA TRP A 163 -3.39 1.91 -5.17
C TRP A 163 -2.20 2.77 -5.59
N LEU A 164 -2.34 3.53 -6.69
CA LEU A 164 -1.25 4.33 -7.26
C LEU A 164 -1.34 5.83 -6.95
N ASP A 165 -2.44 6.28 -6.33
CA ASP A 165 -2.68 7.66 -5.91
C ASP A 165 -3.50 7.74 -4.62
N ARG A 166 -3.47 8.90 -3.96
CA ARG A 166 -4.20 9.15 -2.70
C ARG A 166 -5.71 9.41 -2.88
N SER A 167 -6.19 9.71 -4.09
CA SER A 167 -7.62 9.85 -4.38
C SER A 167 -8.34 8.50 -4.45
N GLY A 168 -7.62 7.39 -4.62
CA GLY A 168 -8.22 6.08 -4.87
C GLY A 168 -8.77 5.94 -6.30
N ARG A 169 -8.17 6.66 -7.27
CA ARG A 169 -8.62 6.65 -8.68
C ARG A 169 -7.96 5.54 -9.49
N LEU A 170 -6.64 5.41 -9.38
CA LEU A 170 -5.82 4.51 -10.18
C LEU A 170 -5.49 3.26 -9.37
N LEU A 171 -6.08 2.15 -9.79
CA LEU A 171 -5.90 0.83 -9.19
C LEU A 171 -5.03 -0.03 -10.11
N ALA A 172 -3.88 -0.49 -9.62
CA ALA A 172 -3.07 -1.49 -10.29
C ALA A 172 -3.55 -2.92 -9.96
N LEU A 173 -3.66 -3.75 -10.98
CA LEU A 173 -4.05 -5.16 -10.89
C LEU A 173 -3.09 -6.04 -11.70
N ASP A 174 -2.72 -7.19 -11.16
CA ASP A 174 -1.96 -8.20 -11.89
C ASP A 174 -2.93 -9.02 -12.74
N ARG A 175 -2.94 -8.77 -14.06
CA ARG A 175 -3.78 -9.44 -15.04
C ARG A 175 -3.03 -10.57 -15.72
N GLU A 176 -3.54 -11.78 -15.57
CA GLU A 176 -3.19 -12.95 -16.37
C GLU A 176 -4.04 -12.97 -17.65
N LEU A 177 -3.38 -12.97 -18.80
CA LEU A 177 -3.98 -13.10 -20.13
C LEU A 177 -3.02 -13.91 -21.02
N ASP A 178 -3.55 -14.84 -21.80
CA ASP A 178 -2.77 -15.72 -22.70
C ASP A 178 -1.57 -16.43 -22.01
N GLY A 179 -1.73 -16.80 -20.74
CA GLY A 179 -0.70 -17.46 -19.94
C GLY A 179 0.44 -16.55 -19.43
N ARG A 180 0.32 -15.23 -19.61
CA ARG A 180 1.27 -14.23 -19.11
C ARG A 180 0.61 -13.29 -18.09
N THR A 181 1.26 -13.09 -16.95
CA THR A 181 0.84 -12.06 -15.98
C THR A 181 1.51 -10.72 -16.30
N LYS A 182 0.73 -9.64 -16.42
CA LYS A 182 1.20 -8.25 -16.52
C LYS A 182 0.39 -7.35 -15.60
N THR A 183 1.01 -6.36 -14.97
CA THR A 183 0.25 -5.36 -14.20
C THR A 183 -0.40 -4.34 -15.15
N VAL A 184 -1.71 -4.19 -15.01
CA VAL A 184 -2.50 -3.12 -15.64
C VAL A 184 -2.92 -2.09 -14.62
N VAL A 185 -3.13 -0.85 -15.06
CA VAL A 185 -3.83 0.18 -14.29
C VAL A 185 -5.28 0.26 -14.76
N VAL A 186 -6.19 0.45 -13.81
CA VAL A 186 -7.63 0.70 -14.01
C VAL A 186 -7.93 2.12 -13.53
N ASP A 187 -8.50 2.96 -14.38
CA ASP A 187 -8.87 4.34 -14.07
C ASP A 187 -10.36 4.42 -13.69
N LEU A 188 -10.64 4.44 -12.38
CA LEU A 188 -12.00 4.34 -11.84
C LEU A 188 -12.87 5.57 -12.15
N GLU A 189 -12.27 6.77 -12.26
CA GLU A 189 -12.97 7.99 -12.69
C GLU A 189 -13.34 7.95 -14.19
N ARG A 190 -12.66 7.13 -14.98
CA ARG A 190 -12.90 6.98 -16.42
C ARG A 190 -13.63 5.68 -16.75
N GLY A 191 -14.59 5.29 -15.91
CA GLY A 191 -15.42 4.10 -16.12
C GLY A 191 -14.64 2.79 -16.11
N GLY A 192 -13.47 2.76 -15.46
CA GLY A 192 -12.59 1.61 -15.43
C GLY A 192 -11.87 1.34 -16.75
N GLU A 193 -11.52 2.39 -17.51
CA GLU A 193 -10.55 2.30 -18.61
C GLU A 193 -9.26 1.62 -18.14
N THR A 194 -8.76 0.64 -18.91
CA THR A 194 -7.57 -0.14 -18.53
C THR A 194 -6.36 0.16 -19.42
N GLY A 195 -5.19 0.36 -18.82
CA GLY A 195 -3.91 0.54 -19.51
C GLY A 195 -2.84 -0.42 -19.00
N LEU A 196 -1.83 -0.73 -19.81
CA LEU A 196 -0.67 -1.50 -19.37
C LEU A 196 0.23 -0.62 -18.48
N LEU A 197 0.56 -1.10 -17.28
CA LEU A 197 1.42 -0.38 -16.33
C LEU A 197 2.84 -0.97 -16.29
N LEU A 198 2.94 -2.29 -16.22
CA LEU A 198 4.21 -3.00 -16.08
C LEU A 198 4.30 -4.16 -17.08
N GLN A 199 5.29 -4.05 -17.97
CA GLN A 199 5.76 -5.13 -18.83
C GLN A 199 7.27 -4.95 -19.03
N ILE A 200 8.08 -5.92 -18.58
CA ILE A 200 9.54 -5.85 -18.66
C ILE A 200 10.04 -6.54 -19.94
N THR A 201 9.51 -7.72 -20.25
CA THR A 201 9.63 -8.35 -21.58
C THR A 201 8.25 -8.86 -22.02
N GLU A 202 8.09 -9.30 -23.26
CA GLU A 202 6.85 -9.93 -23.72
C GLU A 202 6.58 -11.24 -22.97
N GLU A 203 7.61 -12.08 -22.83
CA GLU A 203 7.52 -13.43 -22.25
C GLU A 203 7.56 -13.51 -20.73
N SER A 204 7.80 -12.41 -20.00
CA SER A 204 7.86 -12.45 -18.54
C SER A 204 6.49 -12.50 -17.86
N ASN A 205 6.47 -12.89 -16.59
CA ASN A 205 5.40 -12.61 -15.65
C ASN A 205 5.80 -11.44 -14.75
N ASP A 206 5.18 -10.29 -14.96
CA ASP A 206 5.47 -9.06 -14.23
C ASP A 206 4.32 -8.70 -13.29
N ARG A 207 4.64 -8.45 -12.02
CA ARG A 207 3.68 -8.21 -10.94
C ARG A 207 4.06 -6.99 -10.11
N LEU A 208 3.09 -6.19 -9.70
CA LEU A 208 3.29 -5.08 -8.77
C LEU A 208 2.89 -5.51 -7.36
N LEU A 209 3.84 -5.46 -6.43
CA LEU A 209 3.65 -5.96 -5.07
C LEU A 209 3.23 -4.86 -4.09
N LEU A 210 3.86 -3.69 -4.18
CA LEU A 210 3.52 -2.48 -3.43
C LEU A 210 3.83 -1.24 -4.28
N ALA A 211 3.13 -0.16 -3.99
CA ALA A 211 3.47 1.19 -4.42
C ALA A 211 3.34 2.13 -3.22
N ASP A 212 4.12 3.21 -3.23
CA ASP A 212 3.90 4.38 -2.38
C ASP A 212 3.64 5.61 -3.27
N PRO A 213 2.45 6.22 -3.23
CA PRO A 213 2.11 7.34 -4.10
C PRO A 213 2.85 8.64 -3.75
N ASP A 214 3.44 8.74 -2.55
CA ASP A 214 4.13 9.94 -2.06
C ASP A 214 5.53 10.09 -2.67
N SER A 215 6.28 9.00 -2.65
CA SER A 215 7.62 8.90 -3.25
C SER A 215 7.59 8.47 -4.71
N GLY A 216 6.50 7.83 -5.16
CA GLY A 216 6.42 7.14 -6.44
C GLY A 216 7.14 5.80 -6.46
N LEU A 217 7.61 5.26 -5.33
CA LEU A 217 8.30 3.97 -5.27
C LEU A 217 7.35 2.84 -5.72
N LEU A 218 7.83 1.98 -6.62
CA LEU A 218 7.18 0.73 -7.03
C LEU A 218 8.06 -0.46 -6.64
N LEU A 219 7.48 -1.46 -5.97
CA LEU A 219 8.11 -2.77 -5.69
C LEU A 219 7.46 -3.82 -6.58
N VAL A 220 8.27 -4.50 -7.39
CA VAL A 220 7.79 -5.44 -8.42
C VAL A 220 8.41 -6.83 -8.25
N HIS A 221 7.73 -7.84 -8.77
CA HIS A 221 8.30 -9.16 -9.01
C HIS A 221 8.28 -9.44 -10.51
N SER A 222 9.39 -9.96 -11.05
CA SER A 222 9.47 -10.38 -12.45
C SER A 222 10.39 -11.59 -12.61
N ASP A 223 10.07 -12.46 -13.55
CA ASP A 223 10.92 -13.55 -14.03
C ASP A 223 11.71 -13.21 -15.31
N ALA A 224 11.60 -11.97 -15.84
CA ALA A 224 12.30 -11.51 -17.04
C ALA A 224 13.81 -11.80 -17.06
N PRO A 225 14.55 -11.80 -15.92
CA PRO A 225 15.96 -12.23 -15.86
C PRO A 225 16.19 -13.75 -15.95
N GLY A 226 15.18 -14.53 -16.35
CA GLY A 226 15.22 -16.01 -16.46
C GLY A 226 14.79 -16.75 -15.19
N HIS A 227 14.52 -16.04 -14.10
CA HIS A 227 13.98 -16.59 -12.85
C HIS A 227 13.36 -15.46 -12.02
N GLY A 228 12.39 -15.79 -11.16
CA GLY A 228 11.72 -14.82 -10.29
C GLY A 228 12.71 -14.00 -9.44
N ARG A 229 12.54 -12.67 -9.45
CA ARG A 229 13.32 -11.69 -8.69
C ARG A 229 12.44 -10.54 -8.24
N LEU A 230 12.75 -10.03 -7.05
CA LEU A 230 12.26 -8.73 -6.58
C LEU A 230 13.06 -7.59 -7.22
N GLY A 231 12.35 -6.58 -7.70
CA GLY A 231 12.92 -5.35 -8.23
C GLY A 231 12.16 -4.12 -7.76
N TRP A 232 12.67 -2.95 -8.10
CA TRP A 232 12.03 -1.67 -7.81
C TRP A 232 12.16 -0.68 -8.96
N GLY A 233 11.21 0.24 -9.04
CA GLY A 233 11.19 1.34 -10.00
C GLY A 233 10.53 2.58 -9.41
N VAL A 234 10.33 3.59 -10.25
CA VAL A 234 9.65 4.83 -9.87
C VAL A 234 8.52 5.10 -10.86
N LEU A 235 7.31 5.34 -10.36
CA LEU A 235 6.11 5.58 -11.14
C LEU A 235 6.31 6.77 -12.10
N GLY A 236 6.00 6.58 -13.38
CA GLY A 236 6.18 7.61 -14.42
C GLY A 236 7.65 7.87 -14.84
N SER A 237 8.63 7.17 -14.26
CA SER A 237 10.03 7.29 -14.67
C SER A 237 10.34 6.50 -15.94
N SER A 238 11.24 7.03 -16.77
CA SER A 238 11.81 6.31 -17.91
C SER A 238 13.04 5.46 -17.56
N LEU A 239 13.47 5.46 -16.30
CA LEU A 239 14.57 4.61 -15.83
C LEU A 239 14.11 3.15 -15.72
N PRO A 240 14.97 2.18 -16.09
CA PRO A 240 14.63 0.76 -16.01
C PRO A 240 14.46 0.30 -14.56
N VAL A 241 13.59 -0.69 -14.36
CA VAL A 241 13.45 -1.43 -13.10
C VAL A 241 14.81 -2.00 -12.69
N ARG A 242 15.16 -1.81 -11.42
CA ARG A 242 16.41 -2.29 -10.82
C ARG A 242 16.14 -3.56 -10.01
N PHE A 243 17.02 -4.55 -10.10
CA PHE A 243 16.90 -5.83 -9.39
C PHE A 243 18.10 -6.05 -8.44
N PRO A 244 18.05 -5.53 -7.19
CA PRO A 244 19.15 -5.67 -6.23
C PRO A 244 19.30 -7.13 -5.76
N GLU A 245 20.50 -7.71 -5.87
CA GLU A 245 20.75 -9.09 -5.40
C GLU A 245 20.51 -9.23 -3.88
N CYS A 246 20.61 -8.15 -3.10
CA CYS A 246 20.31 -8.17 -1.66
C CYS A 246 18.83 -8.41 -1.32
N LEU A 247 17.90 -8.28 -2.29
CA LEU A 247 16.49 -8.65 -2.15
C LEU A 247 16.22 -10.10 -2.55
N ARG A 248 17.24 -10.87 -2.94
CA ARG A 248 17.16 -12.31 -3.18
C ARG A 248 17.62 -13.06 -1.93
N PRO A 249 16.71 -13.50 -1.04
CA PRO A 249 17.11 -14.34 0.10
C PRO A 249 17.77 -15.63 -0.42
N ALA A 250 18.88 -16.03 0.20
CA ALA A 250 19.60 -17.24 -0.19
C ALA A 250 18.78 -18.51 0.08
N ASN A 251 18.00 -18.51 1.16
CA ASN A 251 17.01 -19.52 1.52
C ASN A 251 15.71 -18.83 1.93
N GLY A 252 14.57 -19.31 1.43
CA GLY A 252 13.24 -18.79 1.77
C GLY A 252 12.70 -17.73 0.79
N THR A 253 11.70 -16.99 1.23
CA THR A 253 10.97 -15.98 0.45
C THR A 253 10.93 -14.65 1.19
N ALA A 254 10.89 -13.56 0.43
CA ALA A 254 10.71 -12.20 0.93
C ALA A 254 9.40 -11.65 0.35
N THR A 255 8.42 -11.32 1.19
CA THR A 255 7.16 -10.71 0.76
C THR A 255 7.08 -9.29 1.35
N PRO A 256 7.12 -8.22 0.54
CA PRO A 256 6.94 -6.87 1.05
C PRO A 256 5.50 -6.70 1.58
N PHE A 257 5.33 -5.96 2.68
CA PHE A 257 4.00 -5.69 3.25
C PHE A 257 3.73 -4.24 3.63
N ALA A 258 4.76 -3.39 3.80
CA ALA A 258 4.58 -1.97 4.08
C ALA A 258 5.74 -1.12 3.54
N VAL A 259 5.45 0.10 3.08
CA VAL A 259 6.42 1.13 2.68
C VAL A 259 6.30 2.33 3.64
N GLN A 260 7.41 3.00 3.94
CA GLN A 260 7.45 4.22 4.74
C GLN A 260 6.84 5.39 3.97
N PRO A 261 5.71 5.96 4.44
CA PRO A 261 5.05 7.09 3.77
C PRO A 261 5.81 8.40 3.99
N GLY A 262 5.34 9.48 3.35
CA GLY A 262 5.85 10.84 3.58
C GLY A 262 7.22 11.15 3.01
N GLN A 263 7.89 10.20 2.32
CA GLN A 263 9.16 10.41 1.63
C GLN A 263 8.93 11.07 0.26
N MET A 264 8.34 12.27 0.29
CA MET A 264 7.81 12.95 -0.90
C MET A 264 8.87 13.13 -1.99
N LEU A 265 8.63 12.51 -3.15
CA LEU A 265 9.56 12.46 -4.30
C LEU A 265 10.97 11.91 -3.99
N ALA A 266 11.12 11.12 -2.92
CA ALA A 266 12.39 10.55 -2.46
C ALA A 266 12.31 9.00 -2.30
N PRO A 267 12.02 8.25 -3.38
CA PRO A 267 11.82 6.79 -3.31
C PRO A 267 13.05 6.04 -2.80
N GLU A 268 14.26 6.57 -3.00
CA GLU A 268 15.50 6.01 -2.46
C GLU A 268 15.58 6.00 -0.94
N SER A 269 14.82 6.87 -0.26
CA SER A 269 14.80 7.01 1.21
C SER A 269 13.77 6.11 1.90
N CYS A 270 12.71 5.71 1.19
CA CYS A 270 11.64 4.85 1.69
C CYS A 270 12.18 3.55 2.31
N ALA A 271 11.89 3.34 3.60
CA ALA A 271 12.00 2.00 4.16
C ALA A 271 10.87 1.11 3.65
N VAL A 272 11.19 -0.16 3.38
CA VAL A 272 10.24 -1.18 2.97
C VAL A 272 10.40 -2.37 3.91
N ALA A 273 9.29 -2.80 4.49
CA ALA A 273 9.23 -3.94 5.40
C ALA A 273 8.80 -5.21 4.66
N PHE A 274 9.49 -6.31 4.95
CA PHE A 274 9.32 -7.62 4.35
C PHE A 274 9.02 -8.67 5.42
N ARG A 275 8.06 -9.53 5.14
CA ARG A 275 7.93 -10.83 5.81
C ARG A 275 8.91 -11.77 5.16
N MET A 276 9.90 -12.22 5.92
CA MET A 276 10.86 -13.23 5.52
C MET A 276 10.37 -14.58 6.01
N ALA A 277 10.25 -15.58 5.14
CA ALA A 277 9.79 -16.91 5.52
C ALA A 277 10.74 -17.98 4.97
N GLY A 278 11.15 -18.93 5.81
CA GLY A 278 12.09 -19.99 5.47
C GLY A 278 11.91 -21.23 6.36
N PRO A 279 12.82 -22.23 6.27
CA PRO A 279 12.68 -23.50 6.98
C PRO A 279 12.54 -23.37 8.51
N ASN A 280 13.10 -22.31 9.08
CA ASN A 280 13.13 -22.06 10.53
C ASN A 280 12.01 -21.11 11.00
N GLY A 281 10.96 -20.90 10.19
CA GLY A 281 9.84 -20.02 10.53
C GLY A 281 9.87 -18.67 9.79
N THR A 282 9.34 -17.64 10.44
CA THR A 282 9.08 -16.32 9.83
C THR A 282 9.68 -15.20 10.68
N TRP A 283 10.29 -14.21 10.02
CA TRP A 283 10.97 -13.07 10.65
C TRP A 283 10.86 -11.80 9.79
N LEU A 284 11.48 -10.71 10.24
CA LEU A 284 11.36 -9.39 9.61
C LEU A 284 12.58 -9.06 8.74
N GLY A 285 12.32 -8.47 7.58
CA GLY A 285 13.31 -7.85 6.71
C GLY A 285 13.00 -6.37 6.52
N VAL A 286 14.01 -5.52 6.47
CA VAL A 286 13.90 -4.07 6.22
C VAL A 286 14.95 -3.65 5.22
N TRP A 287 14.54 -2.95 4.18
CA TRP A 287 15.42 -2.46 3.11
C TRP A 287 15.03 -1.05 2.68
N ARG A 288 15.98 -0.31 2.10
CA ARG A 288 15.78 1.02 1.49
C ARG A 288 16.42 0.99 0.10
N PRO A 289 15.85 1.62 -0.95
CA PRO A 289 16.44 1.54 -2.29
C PRO A 289 17.80 2.21 -2.46
N SER A 290 18.15 3.18 -1.61
CA SER A 290 19.52 3.69 -1.43
C SER A 290 20.49 2.66 -0.81
N GLY A 291 19.97 1.67 -0.08
CA GLY A 291 20.72 0.68 0.68
C GLY A 291 21.10 -0.55 -0.15
N ARG A 292 22.29 -1.10 0.12
CA ARG A 292 22.83 -2.31 -0.52
C ARG A 292 22.54 -3.62 0.23
N GLN A 293 21.74 -3.57 1.30
CA GLN A 293 21.51 -4.70 2.20
C GLN A 293 20.06 -4.71 2.69
N LEU A 294 19.46 -5.90 2.67
CA LEU A 294 18.24 -6.21 3.43
C LEU A 294 18.66 -6.52 4.88
N ARG A 295 18.42 -5.58 5.79
CA ARG A 295 18.63 -5.77 7.24
C ARG A 295 17.56 -6.73 7.75
N GLN A 296 17.92 -7.66 8.64
CA GLN A 296 17.00 -8.69 9.15
C GLN A 296 16.90 -8.60 10.66
N TYR A 297 15.68 -8.78 11.18
CA TYR A 297 15.34 -8.64 12.60
C TYR A 297 14.49 -9.84 13.04
N PRO A 298 14.60 -10.28 14.30
CA PRO A 298 13.66 -11.26 14.85
C PRO A 298 12.24 -10.70 14.81
N ALA A 299 11.25 -11.55 14.55
CA ALA A 299 9.85 -11.18 14.75
C ALA A 299 9.56 -11.03 16.25
N PRO A 300 8.75 -10.03 16.67
CA PRO A 300 8.13 -10.04 17.99
C PRO A 300 7.32 -11.32 18.22
N GLU A 301 7.25 -11.76 19.47
CA GLU A 301 6.36 -12.86 19.86
C GLU A 301 4.91 -12.53 19.51
N GLY A 302 4.16 -13.51 18.98
CA GLY A 302 2.77 -13.30 18.55
C GLY A 302 2.58 -12.41 17.31
N TRP A 303 3.64 -11.93 16.65
CA TRP A 303 3.53 -11.06 15.46
C TRP A 303 2.66 -11.72 14.37
N LEU A 304 1.67 -10.98 13.87
CA LEU A 304 0.77 -11.43 12.82
C LEU A 304 1.48 -11.30 11.45
N PRO A 305 1.99 -12.39 10.84
CA PRO A 305 3.12 -12.26 9.92
C PRO A 305 2.78 -11.67 8.55
N GLY A 306 3.53 -10.64 8.16
CA GLY A 306 3.24 -9.85 6.96
C GLY A 306 2.16 -8.80 7.18
N THR A 307 1.94 -8.38 8.43
CA THR A 307 1.11 -7.22 8.78
C THR A 307 1.91 -6.21 9.59
N GLY A 308 1.58 -4.94 9.44
CA GLY A 308 2.23 -3.81 10.08
C GLY A 308 2.18 -2.57 9.21
N LEU A 309 2.52 -1.43 9.79
CA LEU A 309 2.52 -0.13 9.12
C LEU A 309 3.73 0.70 9.54
N TRP A 310 4.20 1.57 8.65
CA TRP A 310 5.27 2.52 8.98
C TRP A 310 4.66 3.85 9.40
N THR A 311 5.23 4.48 10.43
CA THR A 311 5.04 5.92 10.66
C THR A 311 5.84 6.71 9.63
N ALA A 312 5.45 7.96 9.36
CA ALA A 312 6.23 8.85 8.51
C ALA A 312 7.67 9.06 9.05
N ASP A 313 7.81 9.11 10.37
CA ASP A 313 9.10 9.28 11.08
C ASP A 313 10.04 8.06 10.96
N GLY A 314 9.54 6.90 10.51
CA GLY A 314 10.34 5.70 10.28
C GLY A 314 10.34 4.66 11.41
N ASP A 315 9.32 4.67 12.27
CA ASP A 315 9.04 3.54 13.16
C ASP A 315 8.19 2.51 12.42
N LEU A 316 8.54 1.22 12.56
CA LEU A 316 7.72 0.12 12.06
C LEU A 316 6.84 -0.41 13.20
N LEU A 317 5.52 -0.31 13.03
CA LEU A 317 4.52 -0.81 13.97
C LEU A 317 4.02 -2.18 13.52
N LEU A 318 4.00 -3.14 14.45
CA LEU A 318 3.84 -4.56 14.19
C LEU A 318 2.74 -5.14 15.09
N PRO A 319 1.52 -5.32 14.60
CA PRO A 319 0.43 -5.97 15.34
C PRO A 319 0.80 -7.39 15.77
N TYR A 320 0.57 -7.71 17.04
CA TYR A 320 0.81 -9.03 17.61
C TYR A 320 -0.31 -9.46 18.56
N ALA A 321 -0.46 -10.76 18.74
CA ALA A 321 -1.35 -11.36 19.74
C ALA A 321 -0.66 -12.53 20.43
N THR A 322 -0.64 -12.52 21.75
CA THR A 322 -0.18 -13.62 22.61
C THR A 322 -1.30 -14.03 23.58
N GLU A 323 -1.09 -15.09 24.38
CA GLU A 323 -2.04 -15.46 25.44
C GLU A 323 -2.14 -14.39 26.54
N ALA A 324 -1.05 -13.65 26.81
CA ALA A 324 -1.01 -12.59 27.81
C ALA A 324 -1.53 -11.24 27.29
N GLU A 325 -1.37 -10.98 25.99
CA GLU A 325 -1.75 -9.73 25.33
C GLU A 325 -2.41 -10.05 23.97
N PRO A 326 -3.75 -10.24 23.92
CA PRO A 326 -4.43 -10.70 22.70
C PRO A 326 -4.52 -9.63 21.60
N CYS A 327 -4.19 -8.38 21.92
CA CYS A 327 -4.15 -7.24 21.02
C CYS A 327 -3.01 -6.30 21.45
N GLY A 328 -1.86 -6.37 20.76
CA GLY A 328 -0.69 -5.54 21.01
C GLY A 328 -0.09 -4.98 19.72
N VAL A 329 0.74 -3.95 19.83
CA VAL A 329 1.46 -3.33 18.69
C VAL A 329 2.91 -3.06 19.09
N ALA A 330 3.82 -3.88 18.57
CA ALA A 330 5.25 -3.73 18.83
C ALA A 330 5.81 -2.60 17.95
N ARG A 331 6.57 -1.68 18.56
CA ARG A 331 7.26 -0.60 17.85
C ARG A 331 8.73 -0.94 17.66
N LEU A 332 9.17 -1.03 16.42
CA LEU A 332 10.58 -1.18 16.08
C LEU A 332 11.12 0.16 15.57
N ALA A 333 11.86 0.85 16.43
CA ALA A 333 12.47 2.15 16.14
C ALA A 333 13.70 1.97 15.23
N LEU A 334 13.46 2.01 13.92
CA LEU A 334 14.46 1.73 12.89
C LEU A 334 15.17 3.00 12.48
N GLY A 335 15.92 3.53 13.46
CA GLY A 335 16.54 4.85 13.45
C GLY A 335 16.96 5.32 12.08
N VAL A 336 16.53 6.54 11.75
CA VAL A 336 17.10 7.30 10.63
C VAL A 336 18.59 7.46 10.95
N GLU A 337 19.43 6.64 10.31
CA GLU A 337 20.85 6.92 10.18
C GLU A 337 20.92 8.37 9.68
N PRO A 338 21.44 9.33 10.47
CA PRO A 338 21.46 10.70 10.00
C PRO A 338 22.33 10.69 8.75
N VAL A 339 21.71 10.98 7.59
CA VAL A 339 22.45 11.28 6.37
C VAL A 339 23.48 12.30 6.81
N GLU A 340 24.77 11.94 6.76
CA GLU A 340 25.82 12.83 7.23
C GLU A 340 25.62 14.14 6.50
N ARG A 341 25.12 15.15 7.24
CA ARG A 341 24.85 16.47 6.69
C ARG A 341 26.22 16.97 6.30
N VAL A 342 26.54 16.85 4.99
CA VAL A 342 27.86 17.13 4.42
C VAL A 342 28.37 18.34 5.13
N ARG A 343 29.43 18.16 5.96
CA ARG A 343 29.89 19.20 6.87
C ARG A 343 30.00 20.46 6.04
N ALA A 344 29.25 21.49 6.43
CA ALA A 344 29.22 22.73 5.69
C ALA A 344 30.68 23.13 5.46
N VAL A 345 31.08 23.17 4.19
CA VAL A 345 32.46 23.51 3.82
C VAL A 345 32.72 24.84 4.50
N GLU A 346 33.72 24.89 5.39
CA GLU A 346 33.98 26.12 6.13
C GLU A 346 34.16 27.26 5.13
N PRO A 347 33.53 28.42 5.37
CA PRO A 347 33.55 29.51 4.41
C PRO A 347 35.00 29.90 4.16
N VAL A 348 35.46 29.67 2.92
CA VAL A 348 36.80 30.04 2.47
C VAL A 348 36.99 31.52 2.78
N GLU A 349 38.00 31.85 3.60
CA GLU A 349 38.27 33.25 3.94
C GLU A 349 38.42 34.09 2.66
N PRO A 350 37.79 35.28 2.60
CA PRO A 350 37.89 36.12 1.41
C PRO A 350 39.34 36.56 1.21
N VAL A 351 39.94 36.11 0.11
CA VAL A 351 41.28 36.53 -0.32
C VAL A 351 41.30 38.05 -0.41
N ARG A 352 42.19 38.68 0.36
CA ARG A 352 42.34 40.14 0.38
C ARG A 352 42.67 40.63 -1.03
N PRO A 353 42.07 41.74 -1.52
CA PRO A 353 42.39 42.29 -2.82
C PRO A 353 43.89 42.62 -2.90
N GLY A 354 44.60 42.00 -3.84
CA GLY A 354 45.96 42.40 -4.21
C GLY A 354 45.94 43.77 -4.88
N GLU A 355 47.03 44.54 -4.69
CA GLU A 355 47.14 45.91 -5.19
C GLU A 355 46.99 46.01 -6.71
N ALA A 356 46.46 47.15 -7.17
CA ALA A 356 46.11 47.38 -8.56
C ALA A 356 47.35 47.38 -9.50
N GLY A 357 47.48 46.32 -10.30
CA GLY A 357 48.35 46.30 -11.47
C GLY A 357 47.93 47.34 -12.52
N ARG A 358 48.91 48.02 -13.11
CA ARG A 358 48.72 49.16 -14.03
C ARG A 358 47.94 48.77 -15.31
N PRO A 359 47.15 49.69 -15.91
CA PRO A 359 46.41 49.40 -17.13
C PRO A 359 47.34 49.23 -18.35
N MET A 360 47.02 48.26 -19.22
CA MET A 360 47.63 48.18 -20.55
C MET A 360 47.00 49.21 -21.50
N GLY A 361 47.83 49.75 -22.39
CA GLY A 361 47.42 50.75 -23.39
C GLY A 361 46.55 50.17 -24.52
N PRO A 362 45.92 51.04 -25.35
CA PRO A 362 44.97 50.63 -26.37
C PRO A 362 45.64 49.94 -27.56
N MET A 363 45.00 48.88 -28.07
CA MET A 363 45.37 48.20 -29.31
C MET A 363 44.98 49.05 -30.54
N GLY A 364 45.85 49.09 -31.54
CA GLY A 364 45.62 49.81 -32.80
C GLY A 364 44.61 49.13 -33.74
N PRO A 365 44.10 49.85 -34.77
CA PRO A 365 43.00 49.39 -35.61
C PRO A 365 43.42 48.32 -36.63
N VAL A 366 42.56 47.31 -36.81
CA VAL A 366 42.72 46.27 -37.84
C VAL A 366 42.16 46.76 -39.19
N ARG A 367 42.88 46.45 -40.27
CA ARG A 367 42.63 46.94 -41.63
C ARG A 367 41.49 46.16 -42.32
N GLN A 368 40.61 46.87 -43.02
CA GLN A 368 39.48 46.29 -43.77
C GLN A 368 39.92 45.42 -44.95
N VAL A 369 39.09 44.41 -45.29
CA VAL A 369 39.10 43.67 -46.56
C VAL A 369 37.76 43.92 -47.26
N ALA A 370 37.80 44.14 -48.59
CA ALA A 370 36.65 44.57 -49.38
C ALA A 370 35.70 43.41 -49.78
N PRO A 371 34.40 43.69 -50.03
CA PRO A 371 33.43 42.69 -50.45
C PRO A 371 33.44 42.43 -51.97
N THR A 372 33.07 41.22 -52.38
CA THR A 372 32.73 40.88 -53.77
C THR A 372 31.21 40.77 -53.97
N TRP A 373 30.78 40.86 -55.24
CA TRP A 373 29.48 41.43 -55.64
C TRP A 373 28.41 40.39 -56.06
N THR A 374 27.17 40.63 -55.60
CA THR A 374 25.83 40.12 -55.99
C THR A 374 25.59 38.71 -56.56
N ALA A 375 24.47 38.13 -56.11
CA ALA A 375 23.41 37.64 -57.00
C ALA A 375 22.03 38.16 -56.53
N GLY A 376 21.08 38.29 -57.46
CA GLY A 376 19.81 39.02 -57.31
C GLY A 376 18.59 38.22 -56.80
N PRO A 377 17.36 38.78 -56.91
CA PRO A 377 16.33 38.60 -55.87
C PRO A 377 15.06 37.85 -56.30
N THR A 378 14.33 37.29 -55.32
CA THR A 378 12.87 37.00 -55.44
C THR A 378 12.13 37.09 -54.09
N GLY A 379 10.89 37.59 -54.13
CA GLY A 379 9.81 37.18 -53.20
C GLY A 379 9.78 37.78 -51.78
N ARG A 380 9.22 38.98 -51.61
CA ARG A 380 8.67 39.41 -50.30
C ARG A 380 7.34 38.70 -50.03
N ALA A 381 7.29 37.74 -49.11
CA ALA A 381 6.05 37.35 -48.44
C ALA A 381 5.73 38.36 -47.32
N ARG A 382 4.45 38.76 -47.18
CA ARG A 382 3.99 39.60 -46.06
C ARG A 382 3.90 38.75 -44.78
N PRO A 383 4.33 39.24 -43.61
CA PRO A 383 3.91 38.67 -42.34
C PRO A 383 2.39 38.80 -42.20
N VAL A 384 1.74 37.70 -41.82
CA VAL A 384 0.33 37.72 -41.37
C VAL A 384 0.30 38.35 -39.97
N ALA A 385 -0.65 39.24 -39.72
CA ALA A 385 -0.81 39.84 -38.39
C ALA A 385 -1.27 38.76 -37.39
N PRO A 386 -0.74 38.75 -36.14
CA PRO A 386 -1.29 37.90 -35.10
C PRO A 386 -2.73 38.34 -34.78
N GLU A 387 -3.63 37.38 -34.59
CA GLU A 387 -4.99 37.68 -34.12
C GLU A 387 -4.96 38.30 -32.73
N GLY A 388 -5.88 39.23 -32.48
CA GLY A 388 -6.01 39.92 -31.19
C GLY A 388 -6.47 38.97 -30.07
N PRO A 389 -6.24 39.32 -28.79
CA PRO A 389 -6.65 38.49 -27.67
C PRO A 389 -8.18 38.33 -27.62
N VAL A 390 -8.62 37.09 -27.43
CA VAL A 390 -10.04 36.76 -27.22
C VAL A 390 -10.52 37.39 -25.93
N ALA A 391 -11.71 38.00 -25.95
CA ALA A 391 -12.31 38.63 -24.77
C ALA A 391 -12.52 37.61 -23.63
N PRO A 392 -12.31 38.00 -22.35
CA PRO A 392 -12.53 37.10 -21.22
C PRO A 392 -14.01 36.70 -21.11
N VAL A 393 -14.24 35.42 -20.85
CA VAL A 393 -15.57 34.88 -20.51
C VAL A 393 -16.05 35.52 -19.20
N ALA A 394 -17.37 35.70 -19.08
CA ALA A 394 -18.03 36.31 -17.93
C ALA A 394 -17.63 35.67 -16.59
N PRO A 395 -17.67 36.43 -15.47
CA PRO A 395 -17.37 35.91 -14.14
C PRO A 395 -18.32 34.76 -13.73
N PRO A 396 -17.88 33.87 -12.83
CA PRO A 396 -18.68 32.71 -12.41
C PRO A 396 -19.98 33.14 -11.72
N VAL A 397 -21.02 32.34 -11.94
CA VAL A 397 -22.33 32.49 -11.29
C VAL A 397 -22.16 32.32 -9.77
N GLU A 398 -22.80 33.18 -8.97
CA GLU A 398 -22.79 33.05 -7.51
C GLU A 398 -23.34 31.69 -7.06
N PRO A 399 -22.74 31.04 -6.04
CA PRO A 399 -23.29 29.80 -5.51
C PRO A 399 -24.63 30.07 -4.83
N SER A 400 -25.65 29.30 -5.20
CA SER A 400 -26.96 29.30 -4.53
C SER A 400 -26.80 29.12 -3.02
N ARG A 401 -27.52 29.92 -2.23
CA ARG A 401 -27.51 29.83 -0.77
C ARG A 401 -27.94 28.41 -0.31
N PRO A 402 -27.37 27.88 0.79
CA PRO A 402 -27.85 26.64 1.38
C PRO A 402 -29.35 26.71 1.70
N VAL A 403 -30.08 25.64 1.42
CA VAL A 403 -31.45 25.48 1.89
C VAL A 403 -31.39 25.22 3.40
N GLU A 404 -32.12 25.99 4.20
CA GLU A 404 -32.24 25.73 5.64
C GLU A 404 -32.92 24.37 5.85
N PRO A 405 -32.40 23.51 6.75
CA PRO A 405 -33.05 22.25 7.07
C PRO A 405 -34.42 22.53 7.72
N ALA A 406 -35.46 21.84 7.25
CA ALA A 406 -36.78 21.89 7.87
C ALA A 406 -36.69 21.48 9.35
N ALA A 407 -37.45 22.17 10.21
CA ALA A 407 -37.53 21.83 11.62
C ALA A 407 -38.02 20.37 11.80
N PRO A 408 -37.50 19.64 12.80
CA PRO A 408 -37.94 18.27 13.06
C PRO A 408 -39.42 18.25 13.44
N GLU A 409 -40.19 17.35 12.81
CA GLU A 409 -41.59 17.12 13.19
C GLU A 409 -41.68 16.60 14.62
N GLU A 410 -42.73 17.03 15.32
CA GLU A 410 -42.93 16.78 16.74
C GLU A 410 -43.18 15.30 17.02
N ALA A 411 -42.52 14.75 18.04
CA ALA A 411 -42.59 13.32 18.34
C ALA A 411 -44.01 12.87 18.72
N VAL A 412 -44.62 12.02 17.88
CA VAL A 412 -45.93 11.41 18.15
C VAL A 412 -45.82 10.53 19.40
N LYS A 413 -46.63 10.85 20.43
CA LYS A 413 -46.76 10.02 21.63
C LYS A 413 -47.23 8.60 21.28
N PRO A 414 -46.59 7.54 21.79
CA PRO A 414 -47.23 6.24 21.84
C PRO A 414 -48.37 6.27 22.87
N GLU A 415 -49.58 5.94 22.43
CA GLU A 415 -50.74 5.75 23.31
C GLU A 415 -50.70 4.38 23.99
N GLY A 416 -51.30 4.29 25.18
CA GLY A 416 -51.93 3.06 25.66
C GLY A 416 -51.01 1.93 26.14
N ALA A 417 -50.52 2.01 27.38
CA ALA A 417 -50.21 0.80 28.12
C ALA A 417 -51.50 0.00 28.38
N VAL A 418 -51.56 -1.26 27.96
CA VAL A 418 -52.69 -2.17 28.25
C VAL A 418 -52.17 -3.46 28.88
N GLN A 419 -52.47 -3.62 30.17
CA GLN A 419 -52.59 -4.86 30.92
C GLN A 419 -53.75 -4.66 31.92
N PRO A 420 -54.38 -5.72 32.45
CA PRO A 420 -53.99 -7.14 32.39
C PRO A 420 -55.10 -8.05 31.82
N ASP A 421 -54.88 -9.37 31.80
CA ASP A 421 -55.71 -10.24 32.64
C ASP A 421 -55.06 -11.60 32.95
N ALA A 422 -55.50 -12.24 34.03
CA ALA A 422 -54.83 -13.37 34.67
C ALA A 422 -55.43 -14.74 34.33
N ALA A 423 -54.58 -15.78 34.28
CA ALA A 423 -55.00 -17.18 34.46
C ALA A 423 -53.88 -18.07 35.05
N SER A 424 -54.12 -18.56 36.27
CA SER A 424 -53.51 -19.72 36.93
C SER A 424 -54.60 -20.26 37.86
N PRO A 425 -54.72 -21.59 38.12
CA PRO A 425 -53.67 -22.50 38.61
C PRO A 425 -53.66 -23.85 37.82
N SER A 426 -52.97 -24.96 38.12
CA SER A 426 -52.36 -25.58 39.33
C SER A 426 -51.38 -26.69 38.85
N GLY A 427 -50.43 -27.27 39.58
CA GLY A 427 -49.91 -27.02 40.93
C GLY A 427 -48.88 -28.08 41.39
N THR A 428 -48.30 -27.85 42.58
CA THR A 428 -47.80 -28.80 43.62
C THR A 428 -46.49 -29.60 43.49
N GLY A 429 -45.63 -29.45 44.53
CA GLY A 429 -44.40 -30.23 44.83
C GLY A 429 -43.16 -29.33 45.01
N ALA A 430 -42.77 -28.74 46.16
CA ALA A 430 -42.43 -29.34 47.48
C ALA A 430 -41.37 -30.46 47.36
N ARG A 431 -40.20 -30.53 48.02
CA ARG A 431 -39.49 -29.83 49.14
C ARG A 431 -38.01 -30.31 49.12
N ASP A 432 -36.98 -29.84 49.85
CA ASP A 432 -36.68 -28.72 50.79
C ASP A 432 -35.13 -28.62 50.92
N GLY A 433 -34.55 -27.58 51.55
CA GLY A 433 -33.23 -27.68 52.23
C GLY A 433 -32.09 -26.73 51.83
N ALA A 434 -31.92 -25.66 52.61
CA ALA A 434 -30.67 -24.93 52.88
C ALA A 434 -30.23 -25.27 54.35
N PRO A 435 -29.13 -24.75 54.98
CA PRO A 435 -28.31 -23.57 54.63
C PRO A 435 -26.79 -23.67 54.96
N ASN A 436 -26.15 -22.49 55.12
CA ASN A 436 -24.76 -22.16 55.52
C ASN A 436 -23.73 -22.17 54.36
N GLY A 437 -22.84 -21.17 54.20
CA GLY A 437 -22.64 -19.91 54.93
C GLY A 437 -21.18 -19.69 55.32
N ALA A 438 -20.48 -18.77 54.65
CA ALA A 438 -19.21 -18.19 55.10
C ALA A 438 -18.88 -16.90 54.32
N GLU A 439 -18.47 -15.87 55.06
CA GLU A 439 -18.07 -14.53 54.64
C GLU A 439 -16.64 -14.31 55.15
N ILE A 440 -15.69 -13.88 54.31
CA ILE A 440 -14.43 -13.21 54.74
C ILE A 440 -14.01 -12.15 53.69
N VAL A 441 -13.53 -11.01 54.20
CA VAL A 441 -13.07 -9.78 53.53
C VAL A 441 -11.52 -9.70 53.61
N PRO A 442 -10.79 -9.02 52.70
CA PRO A 442 -9.34 -9.19 52.55
C PRO A 442 -8.50 -8.38 53.56
N ASP A 443 -7.20 -8.69 53.62
CA ASP A 443 -6.20 -7.97 54.42
C ASP A 443 -4.99 -7.54 53.56
N ALA A 444 -4.22 -6.56 54.04
CA ALA A 444 -3.21 -5.81 53.29
C ALA A 444 -1.84 -5.75 54.00
N ALA A 445 -0.84 -5.16 53.30
CA ALA A 445 0.56 -5.00 53.72
C ALA A 445 1.35 -6.34 53.78
N ASP A 446 2.68 -6.38 53.65
CA ASP A 446 3.69 -5.38 54.00
C ASP A 446 4.89 -5.39 53.02
N ALA A 447 5.73 -4.37 53.10
CA ALA A 447 6.98 -4.27 52.36
C ALA A 447 8.14 -4.95 53.11
N ASP A 448 9.15 -5.46 52.39
CA ASP A 448 10.52 -5.16 52.80
C ASP A 448 11.50 -5.17 51.62
N ASN A 449 12.53 -4.34 51.75
CA ASN A 449 13.58 -4.08 50.78
C ASN A 449 14.92 -4.47 51.42
N ARG A 450 15.72 -5.34 50.78
CA ARG A 450 17.15 -5.41 51.10
C ARG A 450 18.03 -6.00 50.00
N SER A 451 19.21 -5.41 49.88
CA SER A 451 20.14 -5.53 48.75
C SER A 451 21.24 -6.57 48.94
N THR A 452 21.75 -7.10 47.83
CA THR A 452 23.16 -7.48 47.60
C THR A 452 23.48 -7.20 46.11
N ALA A 453 24.38 -6.29 45.72
CA ALA A 453 25.81 -6.15 45.97
C ALA A 453 26.73 -6.92 44.97
N SER A 454 27.03 -6.24 43.85
CA SER A 454 28.32 -6.17 43.14
C SER A 454 29.16 -7.41 42.77
N ALA A 455 29.48 -7.53 41.47
CA ALA A 455 30.87 -7.68 40.99
C ALA A 455 31.01 -7.36 39.49
N GLN A 456 31.81 -6.34 39.13
CA GLN A 456 32.50 -6.22 37.84
C GLN A 456 34.00 -6.42 38.10
N PRO A 457 34.77 -6.87 37.08
CA PRO A 457 36.09 -6.27 36.86
C PRO A 457 36.30 -5.70 35.44
N GLN A 458 37.27 -4.79 35.39
CA GLN A 458 37.64 -3.83 34.35
C GLN A 458 38.17 -4.38 33.00
N ALA A 459 38.35 -3.45 32.04
CA ALA A 459 38.93 -3.63 30.71
C ALA A 459 40.46 -3.33 30.67
N MET A 460 41.13 -3.63 29.54
CA MET A 460 42.32 -2.90 29.02
C MET A 460 42.64 -3.22 27.53
N ASP A 461 42.73 -2.16 26.73
CA ASP A 461 43.74 -1.77 25.71
C ASP A 461 44.18 -2.63 24.48
N ALA A 462 43.93 -2.01 23.30
CA ALA A 462 44.87 -1.63 22.21
C ALA A 462 45.26 -2.55 20.98
N GLU A 463 45.27 -1.84 19.84
CA GLU A 463 45.57 -2.07 18.39
C GLU A 463 47.02 -2.54 18.01
N PRO A 464 47.48 -2.65 16.71
CA PRO A 464 46.85 -2.41 15.38
C PRO A 464 47.19 -3.36 14.16
N ALA A 465 46.53 -3.06 13.01
CA ALA A 465 46.98 -3.10 11.59
C ALA A 465 47.26 -4.42 10.80
N HIS A 466 46.62 -4.58 9.62
CA HIS A 466 47.24 -4.36 8.29
C HIS A 466 46.23 -4.34 7.09
N ILE A 467 46.61 -3.73 5.96
CA ILE A 467 45.85 -3.64 4.69
C ILE A 467 46.81 -3.97 3.52
N PRO A 468 46.44 -4.86 2.56
CA PRO A 468 46.29 -4.47 1.14
C PRO A 468 45.18 -5.27 0.41
N GLY A 469 44.65 -4.90 -0.77
CA GLY A 469 44.84 -3.73 -1.64
C GLY A 469 43.88 -3.80 -2.86
N HIS A 470 43.64 -2.69 -3.56
CA HIS A 470 42.72 -2.63 -4.72
C HIS A 470 43.33 -3.13 -6.03
N PRO A 471 42.48 -3.53 -7.01
CA PRO A 471 42.70 -3.10 -8.37
C PRO A 471 41.46 -2.55 -9.10
N GLN A 472 41.63 -1.29 -9.52
CA GLN A 472 41.32 -0.70 -10.84
C GLN A 472 39.88 -0.57 -11.38
N THR A 473 39.59 0.70 -11.66
CA THR A 473 38.50 1.30 -12.43
C THR A 473 38.42 0.86 -13.90
N CYS A 474 37.19 0.67 -14.40
CA CYS A 474 36.85 0.87 -15.81
C CYS A 474 36.01 2.15 -15.97
N ARG A 475 36.41 3.05 -16.88
CA ARG A 475 35.70 4.30 -17.20
C ARG A 475 34.47 4.04 -18.07
N PRO A 476 33.34 4.71 -17.83
CA PRO A 476 32.39 5.06 -18.90
C PRO A 476 32.94 6.22 -19.74
N VAL A 477 32.74 6.14 -21.06
CA VAL A 477 33.04 7.23 -22.00
C VAL A 477 31.89 8.24 -21.98
N PRO A 478 32.13 9.55 -21.85
CA PRO A 478 31.07 10.55 -21.96
C PRO A 478 30.71 10.80 -23.44
N LEU A 479 29.42 10.89 -23.76
CA LEU A 479 28.97 11.57 -24.97
C LEU A 479 28.02 12.72 -24.61
N GLN A 480 28.49 13.92 -24.90
CA GLN A 480 27.77 15.19 -25.05
C GLN A 480 26.73 15.07 -26.20
N GLU A 481 25.66 15.88 -26.33
CA GLU A 481 25.20 17.07 -25.59
C GLU A 481 23.74 17.43 -25.93
N ALA A 482 23.05 18.11 -24.99
CA ALA A 482 21.98 19.11 -25.18
C ALA A 482 20.60 18.73 -25.82
N PRO A 483 19.51 19.53 -25.63
CA PRO A 483 19.29 20.61 -24.65
C PRO A 483 18.01 20.45 -23.77
N LEU A 484 17.97 21.22 -22.69
CA LEU A 484 16.74 21.51 -21.92
C LEU A 484 15.79 22.45 -22.70
N ALA A 485 14.52 22.07 -22.87
CA ALA A 485 13.43 23.02 -23.08
C ALA A 485 12.06 22.39 -22.75
N ALA A 486 11.24 23.08 -21.96
CA ALA A 486 9.89 22.64 -21.63
C ALA A 486 8.88 23.07 -22.71
N ARG A 487 7.92 22.20 -23.06
CA ARG A 487 6.49 22.57 -23.13
C ARG A 487 5.53 21.40 -23.35
N GLN A 488 4.30 21.64 -22.92
CA GLN A 488 3.12 20.80 -23.09
C GLN A 488 2.86 20.48 -24.58
N THR A 489 2.47 19.23 -24.88
CA THR A 489 1.57 18.98 -26.01
C THR A 489 0.68 17.77 -25.77
N ARG A 490 -0.58 17.89 -26.22
CA ARG A 490 -1.56 16.81 -26.33
C ARG A 490 -0.97 15.59 -27.04
N TRP A 491 -1.26 14.40 -26.55
CA TRP A 491 -1.13 13.17 -27.34
C TRP A 491 -2.46 12.86 -28.01
N SER A 492 -2.51 13.10 -29.32
CA SER A 492 -3.58 12.60 -30.19
C SER A 492 -3.25 11.18 -30.62
N VAL A 493 -4.22 10.28 -30.51
CA VAL A 493 -4.12 8.90 -31.01
C VAL A 493 -4.05 8.91 -32.54
N ILE A 494 -2.97 8.35 -33.11
CA ILE A 494 -2.91 7.61 -34.38
C ILE A 494 -1.65 6.73 -34.33
N SER A 495 -1.82 5.41 -34.36
CA SER A 495 -0.83 4.44 -34.86
C SER A 495 -1.51 3.08 -35.03
N GLY A 496 -1.80 2.71 -36.28
CA GLY A 496 -2.18 1.33 -36.62
C GLY A 496 -0.93 0.44 -36.71
N PRO A 497 -1.08 -0.90 -36.63
CA PRO A 497 0.05 -1.82 -36.58
C PRO A 497 0.79 -1.89 -37.94
N VAL A 498 2.11 -1.71 -37.90
CA VAL A 498 3.01 -1.96 -39.03
C VAL A 498 3.23 -3.48 -39.16
N ARG A 499 2.80 -4.07 -40.28
CA ARG A 499 3.18 -5.45 -40.65
C ARG A 499 4.51 -5.43 -41.40
N ILE A 500 5.44 -6.29 -41.02
CA ILE A 500 6.65 -6.58 -41.80
C ILE A 500 6.42 -7.89 -42.56
N SER A 501 6.59 -7.84 -43.88
CA SER A 501 6.41 -8.99 -44.77
C SER A 501 7.57 -9.99 -44.64
N GLY A 502 7.26 -11.27 -44.45
CA GLY A 502 8.27 -12.33 -44.48
C GLY A 502 8.84 -12.53 -45.89
N GLY A 503 10.14 -12.33 -46.05
CA GLY A 503 10.86 -12.68 -47.29
C GLY A 503 11.08 -14.19 -47.37
N GLY A 504 10.64 -14.81 -48.45
CA GLY A 504 10.81 -16.26 -48.66
C GLY A 504 12.22 -16.61 -49.15
N CYS A 505 12.76 -17.74 -48.69
CA CYS A 505 13.94 -18.36 -49.31
C CYS A 505 13.56 -19.03 -50.63
N ALA A 506 14.25 -18.67 -51.72
CA ALA A 506 14.25 -19.41 -52.96
C ALA A 506 15.52 -20.28 -53.05
N ALA A 507 15.45 -21.35 -53.83
CA ALA A 507 16.48 -22.39 -53.91
C ALA A 507 17.76 -21.94 -54.65
N GLY A 508 18.86 -22.63 -54.33
CA GLY A 508 20.15 -22.64 -55.02
C GLY A 508 20.92 -23.89 -54.63
#